data_AF-A0A3P0MVJ7-F1
#
_entry.id   AF-A0A3P0MVJ7-F1
#
_cell.length_a   1.000
_cell.length_b   1.000
_cell.length_c   1.000
_cell.angle_alpha   90.00
_cell.angle_beta   90.00
_cell.angle_gamma   90.00
#
_symmetry.space_group_name_H-M   'P 1'
#
loop_
_entity.id
_entity.type
_entity.pdbx_description
1 polymer ?
#
loop_
_entity_poly.entity_id
_entity_poly.type
_entity_poly.pdbx_seq_one_letter_code
_entity_poly.pdbx_strand_id
1 'polypeptide(L)'
;MVASSQIELTSDYVVNPGSPPVYIACDELIFNGGSYVIQSTNFTLWVTSQLTIESSGSRPYHIGILGSPGGPGSNGANGGTQSQAPNGQNSSPASPGVCTGSGSGGNGTVGNTGYNGGAGGNGMNGVASVVANINIANFASPQAPLVVFGMSGTGGNGGSGGNGGTGQQGGNGGNGCNAGCEGTNGGNGANGGAGGNGGNGANGGNGVNGGAIYLNLNPSQQSANFYTYMSQQAAPGQGGAGGAAGQGGAGGTGGSGGHSSSDGTNGNTGASGNTGANGASGAAYGTPPQLMVASYKAPSNSELQIEVRS
;
A
#
# COMPACT_ATOMS: atom_id res chain seq x y z
N MET A 1 3.01 17.02 -31.13
CA MET A 1 4.26 17.74 -31.46
C MET A 1 4.01 19.19 -31.16
N VAL A 2 4.78 19.78 -30.23
CA VAL A 2 4.80 21.24 -30.06
C VAL A 2 6.05 21.72 -30.79
N ALA A 3 5.85 22.51 -31.84
CA ALA A 3 6.91 23.20 -32.58
C ALA A 3 6.71 24.70 -32.35
N SER A 4 7.69 25.35 -31.72
CA SER A 4 7.67 26.80 -31.45
C SER A 4 9.07 27.36 -31.67
N SER A 5 9.20 28.59 -32.16
CA SER A 5 10.51 29.25 -32.25
C SER A 5 11.13 29.42 -30.86
N GLN A 6 10.32 29.67 -29.84
CA GLN A 6 10.76 29.81 -28.46
C GLN A 6 9.77 29.13 -27.51
N ILE A 7 10.29 28.42 -26.52
CA ILE A 7 9.52 27.89 -25.39
C ILE A 7 10.14 28.43 -24.12
N GLU A 8 9.35 29.16 -23.33
CA GLU A 8 9.73 29.59 -21.99
C GLU A 8 8.94 28.78 -20.95
N LEU A 9 9.65 28.10 -20.06
CA LEU A 9 9.08 27.36 -18.95
C LEU A 9 9.12 28.20 -17.68
N THR A 10 7.97 28.77 -17.34
CA THR A 10 7.73 29.52 -16.10
C THR A 10 7.08 28.67 -15.01
N SER A 11 6.66 27.45 -15.33
CA SER A 11 6.07 26.47 -14.40
C SER A 11 6.40 25.04 -14.81
N ASP A 12 6.14 24.10 -13.91
CA ASP A 12 6.39 22.67 -14.15
C ASP A 12 5.44 22.12 -15.22
N TYR A 13 6.02 21.55 -16.28
CA TYR A 13 5.33 20.74 -17.27
C TYR A 13 5.41 19.26 -16.87
N VAL A 14 4.31 18.73 -16.34
CA VAL A 14 4.22 17.36 -15.81
C VAL A 14 3.55 16.43 -16.82
N VAL A 15 4.22 15.34 -17.16
CA VAL A 15 3.71 14.25 -18.00
C VAL A 15 3.49 13.03 -17.11
N ASN A 16 2.22 12.66 -16.94
CA ASN A 16 1.81 11.57 -16.07
C ASN A 16 2.05 10.19 -16.72
N PRO A 17 2.12 9.11 -15.92
CA PRO A 17 2.27 7.75 -16.42
C PRO A 17 1.11 7.37 -17.34
N GLY A 18 1.40 6.65 -18.42
CA GLY A 18 0.40 6.24 -19.42
C GLY A 18 0.07 7.33 -20.44
N SER A 19 0.73 8.50 -20.37
CA SER A 19 0.64 9.51 -21.42
C SER A 19 1.22 8.99 -22.75
N PRO A 20 0.72 9.46 -23.90
CA PRO A 20 1.39 9.22 -25.18
C PRO A 20 2.84 9.75 -25.17
N PRO A 21 3.73 9.19 -26.01
CA PRO A 21 5.08 9.72 -26.17
C PRO A 21 5.10 11.22 -26.45
N VAL A 22 6.02 11.93 -25.79
CA VAL A 22 6.12 13.40 -25.84
C VAL A 22 7.29 13.80 -26.73
N TYR A 23 6.97 14.65 -27.71
CA TYR A 23 7.92 15.21 -28.66
C TYR A 23 7.82 16.74 -28.64
N ILE A 24 8.91 17.38 -28.23
CA ILE A 24 9.05 18.84 -28.15
C ILE A 24 10.20 19.25 -29.06
N ALA A 25 9.96 20.24 -29.92
CA ALA A 25 10.98 20.84 -30.77
C ALA A 25 10.86 22.37 -30.72
N CYS A 26 11.98 23.04 -30.50
CA CYS A 26 12.04 24.50 -30.49
C CYS A 26 13.43 25.01 -30.86
N ASP A 27 13.52 26.23 -31.38
CA ASP A 27 14.82 26.86 -31.60
C ASP A 27 15.44 27.27 -30.27
N GLU A 28 14.66 27.95 -29.44
CA GLU A 28 15.08 28.39 -28.12
C GLU A 28 14.23 27.78 -27.01
N LEU A 29 14.89 27.23 -25.99
CA LEU A 29 14.26 26.77 -24.75
C LEU A 29 14.81 27.60 -23.58
N ILE A 30 13.93 28.20 -22.80
CA ILE A 30 14.27 29.00 -21.63
C ILE A 30 13.67 28.35 -20.39
N PHE A 31 14.49 28.00 -19.42
CA PHE A 31 14.03 27.68 -18.07
C PHE A 31 14.03 28.94 -17.21
N ASN A 32 12.83 29.43 -16.89
CA ASN A 32 12.61 30.61 -16.06
C ASN A 32 11.70 30.24 -14.87
N GLY A 33 12.16 29.30 -14.05
CA GLY A 33 11.43 28.82 -12.87
C GLY A 33 10.56 27.58 -13.09
N GLY A 34 10.41 27.11 -14.33
CA GLY A 34 9.74 25.85 -14.64
C GLY A 34 10.66 24.63 -14.75
N SER A 35 10.07 23.46 -14.97
CA SER A 35 10.80 22.20 -15.21
C SER A 35 9.98 21.22 -16.07
N TYR A 36 10.65 20.30 -16.76
CA TYR A 36 10.00 19.13 -17.36
C TYR A 36 10.01 17.97 -16.37
N VAL A 37 8.85 17.38 -16.08
CA VAL A 37 8.71 16.23 -15.19
C VAL A 37 8.05 15.10 -15.98
N ILE A 38 8.86 14.15 -16.44
CA ILE A 38 8.42 13.08 -17.33
C ILE A 38 8.32 11.78 -16.54
N GLN A 39 7.11 11.23 -16.39
CA GLN A 39 6.89 10.00 -15.65
C GLN A 39 6.54 8.85 -16.59
N SER A 40 7.39 7.81 -16.60
CA SER A 40 7.19 6.53 -17.31
C SER A 40 6.71 6.69 -18.76
N THR A 41 7.17 7.75 -19.44
CA THR A 41 6.73 8.14 -20.79
C THR A 41 7.94 8.45 -21.66
N ASN A 42 7.93 7.99 -22.92
CA ASN A 42 9.01 8.29 -23.86
C ASN A 42 9.07 9.79 -24.11
N PHE A 43 10.26 10.38 -23.97
CA PHE A 43 10.46 11.81 -24.12
C PHE A 43 11.52 12.09 -25.15
N THR A 44 11.23 13.03 -26.04
CA THR A 44 12.16 13.54 -27.03
C THR A 44 12.09 15.05 -27.07
N LEU A 45 13.22 15.70 -26.80
CA LEU A 45 13.40 17.14 -26.83
C LEU A 45 14.44 17.51 -27.88
N TRP A 46 14.12 18.51 -28.70
CA TRP A 46 15.01 19.11 -29.69
C TRP A 46 15.08 20.61 -29.45
N VAL A 47 16.26 21.09 -29.06
CA VAL A 47 16.58 22.51 -28.96
C VAL A 47 17.57 22.83 -30.07
N THR A 48 17.11 23.43 -31.15
CA THR A 48 17.87 23.56 -32.42
C THR A 48 18.81 24.75 -32.47
N SER A 49 18.62 25.77 -31.63
CA SER A 49 19.50 26.93 -31.55
C SER A 49 20.17 27.04 -30.18
N GLN A 50 19.40 27.29 -29.12
CA GLN A 50 19.94 27.66 -27.81
C GLN A 50 19.06 27.23 -26.63
N LEU A 51 19.71 26.74 -25.58
CA LEU A 51 19.12 26.52 -24.26
C LEU A 51 19.61 27.60 -23.28
N THR A 52 18.68 28.26 -22.60
CA THR A 52 18.94 29.29 -21.59
C THR A 52 18.39 28.87 -20.24
N ILE A 53 19.17 29.03 -19.17
CA ILE A 53 18.72 28.86 -17.79
C ILE A 53 18.76 30.24 -17.14
N GLU A 54 17.60 30.85 -16.93
CA GLU A 54 17.50 32.15 -16.27
C GLU A 54 17.32 32.00 -14.75
N SER A 55 16.47 31.06 -14.34
CA SER A 55 16.20 30.79 -12.93
C SER A 55 15.81 29.34 -12.70
N SER A 56 16.24 28.78 -11.57
CA SER A 56 15.78 27.46 -11.13
C SER A 56 14.38 27.56 -10.52
N GLY A 57 13.55 26.57 -10.79
CA GLY A 57 12.21 26.48 -10.23
C GLY A 57 12.14 25.96 -8.79
N SER A 58 10.95 25.50 -8.42
CA SER A 58 10.71 24.81 -7.14
C SER A 58 11.42 23.46 -7.03
N ARG A 59 11.83 22.88 -8.18
CA ARG A 59 12.54 21.61 -8.25
C ARG A 59 14.04 21.82 -8.30
N PRO A 60 14.84 20.90 -7.73
CA PRO A 60 16.29 20.97 -7.79
C PRO A 60 16.85 20.57 -9.18
N TYR A 61 16.00 20.44 -10.20
CA TYR A 61 16.36 20.04 -11.57
C TYR A 61 15.48 20.73 -12.60
N HIS A 62 15.98 20.83 -13.83
CA HIS A 62 15.24 21.36 -14.97
C HIS A 62 14.49 20.26 -15.73
N ILE A 63 15.06 19.05 -15.80
CA ILE A 63 14.44 17.89 -16.46
C ILE A 63 14.51 16.69 -15.52
N GLY A 64 13.36 16.19 -15.10
CA GLY A 64 13.21 14.97 -14.32
C GLY A 64 12.69 13.83 -15.20
N ILE A 65 13.46 12.76 -15.32
CA ILE A 65 13.06 11.51 -16.00
C ILE A 65 12.79 10.46 -14.92
N LEU A 66 11.51 10.23 -14.67
CA LEU A 66 11.01 9.54 -13.50
C LEU A 66 10.28 8.25 -13.88
N GLY A 67 10.42 7.22 -13.06
CA GLY A 67 9.49 6.10 -13.06
C GLY A 67 8.24 6.42 -12.24
N SER A 68 7.39 5.42 -12.02
CA SER A 68 6.18 5.56 -11.21
C SER A 68 6.20 4.56 -10.05
N PRO A 69 5.78 4.96 -8.84
CA PRO A 69 5.62 4.03 -7.74
C PRO A 69 4.64 2.90 -8.09
N GLY A 70 4.91 1.70 -7.60
CA GLY A 70 3.94 0.61 -7.61
C GLY A 70 2.76 0.93 -6.71
N GLY A 71 1.57 0.46 -7.10
CA GLY A 71 0.37 0.58 -6.26
C GLY A 71 0.53 -0.16 -4.92
N PRO A 72 -0.03 0.38 -3.83
CA PRO A 72 -0.03 -0.32 -2.54
C PRO A 72 -0.92 -1.56 -2.61
N GLY A 73 -0.59 -2.53 -1.77
CA GLY A 73 -1.41 -3.69 -1.53
C GLY A 73 -2.67 -3.35 -0.72
N SER A 74 -3.76 -4.09 -0.95
CA SER A 74 -5.00 -3.94 -0.19
C SER A 74 -4.87 -4.49 1.23
N ASN A 75 -5.47 -3.82 2.22
CA ASN A 75 -5.51 -4.38 3.57
C ASN A 75 -6.45 -5.60 3.64
N GLY A 76 -6.11 -6.55 4.50
CA GLY A 76 -6.94 -7.68 4.83
C GLY A 76 -8.18 -7.29 5.62
N ALA A 77 -9.29 -8.00 5.39
CA ALA A 77 -10.53 -7.79 6.14
C ALA A 77 -10.38 -8.24 7.60
N ASN A 78 -10.95 -7.49 8.54
CA ASN A 78 -10.98 -7.92 9.94
C ASN A 78 -11.96 -9.07 10.14
N GLY A 79 -11.64 -9.98 11.06
CA GLY A 79 -12.57 -10.99 11.56
C GLY A 79 -13.71 -10.33 12.33
N GLY A 80 -14.94 -10.74 12.04
CA GLY A 80 -16.13 -10.25 12.73
C GLY A 80 -16.24 -10.75 14.18
N THR A 81 -17.10 -10.09 14.96
CA THR A 81 -17.50 -10.55 16.29
C THR A 81 -18.74 -11.46 16.22
N GLN A 82 -18.97 -12.23 17.28
CA GLN A 82 -20.12 -13.12 17.42
C GLN A 82 -20.89 -12.78 18.71
N SER A 83 -22.23 -12.90 18.68
CA SER A 83 -23.09 -12.76 19.87
C SER A 83 -22.88 -13.92 20.83
N GLN A 84 -23.22 -13.81 22.12
CA GLN A 84 -23.12 -14.92 23.08
C GLN A 84 -23.75 -16.23 22.57
N ALA A 85 -23.15 -17.37 22.92
CA ALA A 85 -23.71 -18.68 22.65
C ALA A 85 -24.98 -18.95 23.48
N PRO A 86 -25.91 -19.77 22.99
CA PRO A 86 -27.16 -20.09 23.72
C PRO A 86 -26.95 -20.52 25.17
N ASN A 87 -27.75 -19.93 26.06
CA ASN A 87 -27.81 -20.31 27.47
C ASN A 87 -28.49 -21.68 27.65
N GLY A 88 -28.17 -22.34 28.75
CA GLY A 88 -28.88 -23.51 29.22
C GLY A 88 -30.31 -23.17 29.64
N GLN A 89 -31.21 -24.13 29.48
CA GLN A 89 -32.61 -23.95 29.86
C GLN A 89 -32.75 -24.01 31.39
N ASN A 90 -33.50 -23.08 31.97
CA ASN A 90 -33.85 -23.17 33.39
C ASN A 90 -34.74 -24.38 33.63
N SER A 91 -34.53 -25.07 34.74
CA SER A 91 -35.47 -26.07 35.22
C SER A 91 -36.69 -25.41 35.83
N SER A 92 -37.86 -25.96 35.54
CA SER A 92 -39.15 -25.49 36.06
C SER A 92 -39.90 -26.65 36.70
N PRO A 93 -40.63 -26.40 37.80
CA PRO A 93 -41.38 -27.43 38.49
C PRO A 93 -42.48 -28.01 37.59
N ALA A 94 -42.65 -29.33 37.61
CA ALA A 94 -43.71 -30.02 36.88
C ALA A 94 -45.11 -29.75 37.48
N SER A 95 -45.19 -29.24 38.70
CA SER A 95 -46.42 -28.82 39.38
C SER A 95 -46.13 -27.68 40.36
N PRO A 96 -47.05 -26.72 40.59
CA PRO A 96 -46.81 -25.58 41.47
C PRO A 96 -46.37 -26.03 42.88
N GLY A 97 -45.19 -25.56 43.31
CA GLY A 97 -44.66 -25.80 44.66
C GLY A 97 -43.88 -27.10 44.88
N VAL A 98 -43.64 -27.91 43.84
CA VAL A 98 -42.90 -29.19 43.96
C VAL A 98 -41.86 -29.32 42.84
N CYS A 99 -40.59 -29.56 43.18
CA CYS A 99 -39.53 -29.79 42.20
C CYS A 99 -39.36 -31.27 41.82
N THR A 100 -40.02 -32.20 42.51
CA THR A 100 -40.03 -33.64 42.21
C THR A 100 -40.35 -33.90 40.73
N GLY A 101 -39.44 -34.60 40.05
CA GLY A 101 -39.54 -34.90 38.61
C GLY A 101 -38.97 -33.82 37.68
N SER A 102 -38.51 -32.69 38.22
CA SER A 102 -37.83 -31.63 37.45
C SER A 102 -36.35 -31.98 37.25
N GLY A 103 -35.79 -31.62 36.10
CA GLY A 103 -34.36 -31.79 35.83
C GLY A 103 -33.49 -30.76 36.55
N SER A 104 -32.17 -30.89 36.45
CA SER A 104 -31.25 -29.78 36.73
C SER A 104 -31.39 -28.68 35.67
N GLY A 105 -30.88 -27.48 35.95
CA GLY A 105 -30.68 -26.48 34.92
C GLY A 105 -29.79 -27.03 33.80
N GLY A 106 -30.12 -26.70 32.55
CA GLY A 106 -29.34 -27.11 31.39
C GLY A 106 -27.98 -26.43 31.36
N ASN A 107 -26.97 -27.08 30.80
CA ASN A 107 -25.67 -26.43 30.59
C ASN A 107 -25.76 -25.39 29.47
N GLY A 108 -24.96 -24.33 29.57
CA GLY A 108 -24.74 -23.43 28.46
C GLY A 108 -24.02 -24.11 27.29
N THR A 109 -24.10 -23.51 26.11
CA THR A 109 -23.38 -24.00 24.92
C THR A 109 -22.02 -23.33 24.77
N VAL A 110 -21.02 -24.09 24.31
CA VAL A 110 -19.65 -23.59 24.12
C VAL A 110 -19.63 -22.50 23.06
N GLY A 111 -18.88 -21.44 23.30
CA GLY A 111 -18.68 -20.38 22.32
C GLY A 111 -17.89 -20.84 21.09
N ASN A 112 -18.28 -20.37 19.91
CA ASN A 112 -17.55 -20.56 18.66
C ASN A 112 -16.25 -19.74 18.61
N THR A 113 -15.28 -20.25 17.85
CA THR A 113 -14.05 -19.52 17.56
C THR A 113 -14.34 -18.27 16.75
N GLY A 114 -13.67 -17.17 17.09
CA GLY A 114 -13.75 -15.91 16.36
C GLY A 114 -13.25 -16.07 14.92
N TYR A 115 -13.77 -15.25 14.01
CA TYR A 115 -13.36 -15.31 12.61
C TYR A 115 -11.91 -14.86 12.44
N ASN A 116 -11.16 -15.52 11.56
CA ASN A 116 -9.80 -15.08 11.24
C ASN A 116 -9.81 -13.76 10.46
N GLY A 117 -8.76 -12.96 10.64
CA GLY A 117 -8.46 -11.85 9.76
C GLY A 117 -7.98 -12.32 8.40
N GLY A 118 -8.35 -11.59 7.35
CA GLY A 118 -7.87 -11.82 6.00
C GLY A 118 -6.41 -11.39 5.82
N ALA A 119 -5.70 -12.03 4.89
CA ALA A 119 -4.35 -11.60 4.52
C ALA A 119 -4.38 -10.24 3.78
N GLY A 120 -3.30 -9.48 3.89
CA GLY A 120 -3.06 -8.33 3.02
C GLY A 120 -2.79 -8.76 1.57
N GLY A 121 -2.97 -7.83 0.64
CA GLY A 121 -2.56 -7.96 -0.76
C GLY A 121 -1.13 -7.44 -0.95
N ASN A 122 -0.37 -8.02 -1.89
CA ASN A 122 1.00 -7.59 -2.17
C ASN A 122 1.04 -6.18 -2.76
N GLY A 123 2.10 -5.44 -2.43
CA GLY A 123 2.44 -4.22 -3.14
C GLY A 123 2.91 -4.53 -4.57
N MET A 124 2.59 -3.66 -5.51
CA MET A 124 3.02 -3.83 -6.90
C MET A 124 4.47 -3.36 -7.07
N ASN A 125 5.17 -3.92 -8.05
CA ASN A 125 6.47 -3.37 -8.45
C ASN A 125 6.31 -1.95 -9.00
N GLY A 126 7.37 -1.16 -8.92
CA GLY A 126 7.44 0.12 -9.60
C GLY A 126 7.33 -0.02 -11.12
N VAL A 127 7.05 1.09 -11.78
CA VAL A 127 7.10 1.23 -13.24
C VAL A 127 8.38 1.99 -13.60
N ALA A 128 9.15 1.45 -14.54
CA ALA A 128 10.45 2.00 -14.89
C ALA A 128 10.32 3.39 -15.50
N SER A 129 11.30 4.26 -15.24
CA SER A 129 11.53 5.37 -16.15
C SER A 129 11.91 4.80 -17.52
N VAL A 130 11.35 5.36 -18.57
CA VAL A 130 11.62 4.92 -19.95
C VAL A 130 12.61 5.87 -20.62
N VAL A 131 12.97 5.55 -21.86
CA VAL A 131 14.04 6.25 -22.58
C VAL A 131 13.68 7.72 -22.82
N ALA A 132 14.66 8.59 -22.60
CA ALA A 132 14.59 10.01 -22.93
C ALA A 132 15.72 10.39 -23.91
N ASN A 133 15.38 11.15 -24.95
CA ASN A 133 16.34 11.73 -25.90
C ASN A 133 16.29 13.25 -25.81
N ILE A 134 17.38 13.87 -25.40
CA ILE A 134 17.48 15.31 -25.17
C ILE A 134 18.58 15.83 -26.09
N ASN A 135 18.21 16.60 -27.11
CA ASN A 135 19.12 17.13 -28.10
C ASN A 135 19.21 18.64 -27.92
N ILE A 136 20.41 19.15 -27.63
CA ILE A 136 20.64 20.58 -27.41
C ILE A 136 21.78 21.03 -28.32
N ALA A 137 21.46 21.98 -29.20
CA ALA A 137 22.43 22.55 -30.13
C ALA A 137 23.48 23.37 -29.41
N ASN A 138 23.06 24.37 -28.62
CA ASN A 138 23.98 25.21 -27.86
C ASN A 138 23.40 25.62 -26.50
N PHE A 139 24.26 25.95 -25.54
CA PHE A 139 23.89 26.67 -24.33
C PHE A 139 24.14 28.18 -24.48
N ALA A 140 23.30 28.98 -23.84
CA ALA A 140 23.47 30.43 -23.75
C ALA A 140 24.70 30.84 -22.92
N SER A 141 25.15 32.07 -23.14
CA SER A 141 26.24 32.72 -22.39
C SER A 141 25.70 33.96 -21.67
N PRO A 142 26.01 34.17 -20.36
CA PRO A 142 26.83 33.32 -19.50
C PRO A 142 26.14 31.98 -19.20
N GLN A 143 26.96 30.96 -19.03
CA GLN A 143 26.49 29.58 -18.95
C GLN A 143 26.07 29.20 -17.54
N ALA A 144 24.86 28.64 -17.42
CA ALA A 144 24.39 27.92 -16.25
C ALA A 144 24.11 26.45 -16.61
N PRO A 145 24.44 25.49 -15.73
CA PRO A 145 24.35 24.07 -16.06
C PRO A 145 22.91 23.58 -16.11
N LEU A 146 22.58 22.78 -17.12
CA LEU A 146 21.35 22.01 -17.15
C LEU A 146 21.43 20.87 -16.13
N VAL A 147 20.64 20.98 -15.05
CA VAL A 147 20.43 19.87 -14.12
C VAL A 147 19.39 18.89 -14.64
N VAL A 148 19.81 17.65 -14.87
CA VAL A 148 18.96 16.50 -15.21
C VAL A 148 18.88 15.56 -14.00
N PHE A 149 17.67 15.12 -13.66
CA PHE A 149 17.42 14.20 -12.57
C PHE A 149 16.83 12.88 -13.06
N GLY A 150 17.36 11.77 -12.56
CA GLY A 150 16.90 10.43 -12.89
C GLY A 150 16.51 9.62 -11.65
N MET A 151 15.30 9.09 -11.65
CA MET A 151 14.85 8.11 -10.65
C MET A 151 13.88 7.14 -11.29
N SER A 152 13.96 5.85 -10.97
CA SER A 152 13.02 4.86 -11.48
C SER A 152 11.86 4.61 -10.51
N GLY A 153 10.93 3.71 -10.86
CA GLY A 153 9.74 3.41 -10.06
C GLY A 153 10.08 2.65 -8.77
N THR A 154 9.64 3.18 -7.63
CA THR A 154 9.72 2.49 -6.33
C THR A 154 8.68 1.38 -6.23
N GLY A 155 8.95 0.38 -5.40
CA GLY A 155 7.93 -0.62 -5.08
C GLY A 155 6.79 -0.03 -4.24
N GLY A 156 5.58 -0.56 -4.43
CA GLY A 156 4.44 -0.27 -3.57
C GLY A 156 4.50 -1.05 -2.26
N ASN A 157 3.98 -0.49 -1.18
CA ASN A 157 3.94 -1.17 0.12
C ASN A 157 2.95 -2.34 0.09
N GLY A 158 3.24 -3.41 0.82
CA GLY A 158 2.28 -4.49 1.07
C GLY A 158 1.14 -4.04 1.97
N GLY A 159 -0.05 -4.59 1.74
CA GLY A 159 -1.21 -4.36 2.60
C GLY A 159 -1.06 -5.03 3.96
N SER A 160 -1.64 -4.42 5.00
CA SER A 160 -1.66 -5.04 6.33
C SER A 160 -2.58 -6.25 6.36
N GLY A 161 -2.29 -7.23 7.22
CA GLY A 161 -3.25 -8.27 7.57
C GLY A 161 -4.41 -7.72 8.39
N GLY A 162 -5.59 -8.32 8.27
CA GLY A 162 -6.75 -7.99 9.09
C GLY A 162 -6.63 -8.58 10.49
N ASN A 163 -7.22 -7.95 11.49
CA ASN A 163 -7.23 -8.47 12.85
C ASN A 163 -8.13 -9.70 12.96
N GLY A 164 -7.78 -10.63 13.84
CA GLY A 164 -8.65 -11.73 14.22
C GLY A 164 -9.85 -11.22 15.03
N GLY A 165 -11.01 -11.84 14.84
CA GLY A 165 -12.23 -11.56 15.58
C GLY A 165 -12.20 -12.17 16.98
N THR A 166 -12.89 -11.52 17.93
CA THR A 166 -13.03 -12.06 19.28
C THR A 166 -13.84 -13.36 19.26
N GLY A 167 -13.43 -14.33 20.08
CA GLY A 167 -14.17 -15.56 20.29
C GLY A 167 -15.54 -15.30 20.92
N GLN A 168 -16.50 -16.16 20.60
CA GLN A 168 -17.86 -16.05 21.14
C GLN A 168 -17.86 -16.29 22.66
N GLN A 169 -18.61 -15.49 23.41
CA GLN A 169 -18.85 -15.81 24.82
C GLN A 169 -19.62 -17.14 24.95
N GLY A 170 -19.25 -17.96 25.92
CA GLY A 170 -19.98 -19.18 26.26
C GLY A 170 -21.38 -18.90 26.82
N GLY A 171 -22.30 -19.82 26.59
CA GLY A 171 -23.64 -19.75 27.15
C GLY A 171 -23.61 -19.88 28.67
N ASN A 172 -24.46 -19.14 29.35
CA ASN A 172 -24.65 -19.31 30.79
C ASN A 172 -25.39 -20.62 31.07
N GLY A 173 -25.14 -21.24 32.22
CA GLY A 173 -25.95 -22.35 32.70
C GLY A 173 -27.34 -21.90 33.08
N GLY A 174 -28.33 -22.77 32.89
CA GLY A 174 -29.70 -22.56 33.36
C GLY A 174 -29.80 -22.76 34.87
N ASN A 175 -30.72 -22.07 35.52
CA ASN A 175 -30.98 -22.23 36.94
C ASN A 175 -31.69 -23.57 37.22
N GLY A 176 -31.44 -24.14 38.38
CA GLY A 176 -32.20 -25.26 38.92
C GLY A 176 -33.60 -24.85 39.37
N CYS A 177 -34.46 -25.85 39.63
CA CYS A 177 -35.79 -25.63 40.18
C CYS A 177 -35.66 -25.21 41.65
N ASN A 178 -36.41 -24.18 42.07
CA ASN A 178 -36.41 -23.68 43.44
C ASN A 178 -37.86 -23.50 43.94
N ALA A 179 -38.56 -24.60 44.17
CA ALA A 179 -39.97 -24.62 44.56
C ALA A 179 -40.20 -25.53 45.77
N GLY A 180 -40.96 -25.04 46.75
CA GLY A 180 -41.22 -25.76 48.00
C GLY A 180 -39.95 -25.90 48.84
N CYS A 181 -39.76 -27.06 49.48
CA CYS A 181 -38.54 -27.40 50.22
C CYS A 181 -37.52 -28.17 49.35
N GLU A 182 -37.77 -28.29 48.05
CA GLU A 182 -37.00 -29.10 47.12
C GLU A 182 -36.18 -28.20 46.17
N GLY A 183 -35.08 -28.74 45.67
CA GLY A 183 -34.20 -28.03 44.75
C GLY A 183 -33.56 -28.97 43.74
N THR A 184 -33.18 -28.43 42.58
CA THR A 184 -32.26 -29.10 41.66
C THR A 184 -31.02 -28.26 41.41
N ASN A 185 -29.95 -28.90 40.95
CA ASN A 185 -28.69 -28.20 40.69
C ASN A 185 -28.85 -27.21 39.53
N GLY A 186 -28.06 -26.14 39.58
CA GLY A 186 -27.86 -25.27 38.42
C GLY A 186 -27.05 -25.98 37.33
N GLY A 187 -27.24 -25.56 36.09
CA GLY A 187 -26.43 -25.99 34.96
C GLY A 187 -25.09 -25.25 34.93
N ASN A 188 -24.08 -25.86 34.36
CA ASN A 188 -22.77 -25.23 34.21
C ASN A 188 -22.80 -24.19 33.09
N GLY A 189 -22.06 -23.09 33.29
CA GLY A 189 -21.69 -22.20 32.20
C GLY A 189 -20.72 -22.88 31.26
N ALA A 190 -20.81 -22.55 29.98
CA ALA A 190 -19.93 -23.12 28.97
C ALA A 190 -18.66 -22.30 28.79
N ASN A 191 -17.59 -22.93 28.30
CA ASN A 191 -16.39 -22.20 27.91
C ASN A 191 -16.67 -21.21 26.78
N GLY A 192 -15.97 -20.08 26.78
CA GLY A 192 -15.94 -19.20 25.62
C GLY A 192 -15.12 -19.80 24.48
N GLY A 193 -15.41 -19.36 23.27
CA GLY A 193 -14.68 -19.78 22.08
C GLY A 193 -13.31 -19.11 21.99
N ALA A 194 -12.38 -19.73 21.28
CA ALA A 194 -11.08 -19.13 21.03
C ALA A 194 -11.19 -17.86 20.16
N GLY A 195 -10.23 -16.95 20.25
CA GLY A 195 -10.12 -15.84 19.31
C GLY A 195 -9.69 -16.31 17.93
N GLY A 196 -10.10 -15.57 16.90
CA GLY A 196 -9.62 -15.77 15.54
C GLY A 196 -8.15 -15.36 15.41
N ASN A 197 -7.43 -15.97 14.48
CA ASN A 197 -6.07 -15.57 14.15
C ASN A 197 -6.08 -14.25 13.37
N GLY A 198 -5.07 -13.41 13.60
CA GLY A 198 -4.77 -12.29 12.72
C GLY A 198 -4.31 -12.77 11.34
N GLY A 199 -4.70 -12.04 10.30
CA GLY A 199 -4.22 -12.28 8.94
C GLY A 199 -2.77 -11.86 8.77
N ASN A 200 -2.05 -12.49 7.85
CA ASN A 200 -0.67 -12.10 7.56
C ASN A 200 -0.64 -10.78 6.78
N GLY A 201 0.36 -9.95 7.06
CA GLY A 201 0.73 -8.83 6.21
C GLY A 201 1.35 -9.32 4.90
N ALA A 202 1.23 -8.52 3.85
CA ALA A 202 1.70 -8.89 2.52
C ALA A 202 3.08 -8.32 2.19
N ASN A 203 3.72 -8.87 1.17
CA ASN A 203 5.03 -8.38 0.76
C ASN A 203 4.92 -7.03 0.04
N GLY A 204 5.95 -6.20 0.21
CA GLY A 204 6.14 -5.01 -0.62
C GLY A 204 6.61 -5.38 -2.03
N GLY A 205 6.32 -4.51 -2.99
CA GLY A 205 6.81 -4.64 -4.37
C GLY A 205 8.27 -4.23 -4.49
N ASN A 206 8.90 -4.60 -5.60
CA ASN A 206 10.28 -4.22 -5.90
C ASN A 206 10.37 -2.82 -6.51
N GLY A 207 11.49 -2.14 -6.26
CA GLY A 207 11.94 -1.08 -7.16
C GLY A 207 12.36 -1.68 -8.50
N VAL A 208 12.29 -0.89 -9.57
CA VAL A 208 12.64 -1.35 -10.92
C VAL A 208 13.73 -0.50 -11.54
N ASN A 209 14.57 -1.10 -12.39
CA ASN A 209 15.66 -0.37 -13.04
C ASN A 209 15.11 0.65 -14.04
N GLY A 210 15.71 1.83 -14.07
CA GLY A 210 15.40 2.87 -15.07
C GLY A 210 16.05 2.58 -16.41
N GLY A 211 15.51 3.21 -17.46
CA GLY A 211 16.05 3.15 -18.82
C GLY A 211 17.31 4.02 -19.02
N ALA A 212 17.49 4.51 -20.24
CA ALA A 212 18.60 5.40 -20.60
C ALA A 212 18.11 6.83 -20.85
N ILE A 213 18.94 7.81 -20.49
CA ILE A 213 18.80 9.20 -20.88
C ILE A 213 19.93 9.51 -21.86
N TYR A 214 19.59 9.79 -23.10
CA TYR A 214 20.54 10.25 -24.10
C TYR A 214 20.54 11.78 -24.10
N LEU A 215 21.64 12.36 -23.63
CA LEU A 215 21.88 13.80 -23.69
C LEU A 215 22.88 14.09 -24.81
N ASN A 216 22.35 14.53 -25.94
CA ASN A 216 23.11 14.81 -27.14
C ASN A 216 23.44 16.30 -27.18
N LEU A 217 24.73 16.64 -27.07
CA LEU A 217 25.25 18.01 -27.00
C LEU A 217 26.29 18.26 -28.09
N ASN A 218 26.48 19.53 -28.46
CA ASN A 218 27.63 19.94 -29.28
C ASN A 218 28.94 19.42 -28.65
N PRO A 219 29.88 18.83 -29.44
CA PRO A 219 31.15 18.31 -28.92
C PRO A 219 31.92 19.28 -28.01
N SER A 220 31.86 20.59 -28.26
CA SER A 220 32.53 21.59 -27.42
C SER A 220 31.84 21.83 -26.07
N GLN A 221 30.66 21.26 -25.85
CA GLN A 221 29.77 21.51 -24.70
C GLN A 221 29.42 20.24 -23.91
N GLN A 222 30.24 19.19 -24.03
CA GLN A 222 30.05 17.92 -23.31
C GLN A 222 30.74 17.86 -21.94
N SER A 223 31.27 18.97 -21.45
CA SER A 223 31.89 19.01 -20.11
C SER A 223 30.84 19.24 -19.01
N ALA A 224 31.19 18.88 -17.77
CA ALA A 224 30.33 19.05 -16.60
C ALA A 224 29.95 20.50 -16.27
N ASN A 225 30.55 21.49 -16.95
CA ASN A 225 30.12 22.88 -16.83
C ASN A 225 28.73 23.11 -17.46
N PHE A 226 28.34 22.29 -18.45
CA PHE A 226 27.10 22.47 -19.22
C PHE A 226 25.92 21.71 -18.64
N TYR A 227 26.17 20.63 -17.91
CA TYR A 227 25.12 19.83 -17.32
C TYR A 227 25.55 19.19 -16.01
N THR A 228 24.59 18.89 -15.17
CA THR A 228 24.78 18.09 -13.95
C THR A 228 23.76 16.97 -13.95
N TYR A 229 24.21 15.75 -13.64
CA TYR A 229 23.33 14.61 -13.47
C TYR A 229 23.17 14.27 -12.00
N MET A 230 21.92 14.33 -11.54
CA MET A 230 21.52 13.87 -10.21
C MET A 230 20.69 12.61 -10.36
N SER A 231 20.85 11.67 -9.43
CA SER A 231 20.05 10.45 -9.49
C SER A 231 19.72 9.90 -8.11
N GLN A 232 18.64 9.12 -8.06
CA GLN A 232 18.21 8.43 -6.86
C GLN A 232 17.81 6.99 -7.18
N GLN A 233 18.24 6.08 -6.32
CA GLN A 233 17.86 4.67 -6.39
C GLN A 233 16.37 4.50 -6.02
N ALA A 234 15.67 3.63 -6.76
CA ALA A 234 14.29 3.32 -6.47
C ALA A 234 14.22 2.28 -5.35
N ALA A 235 13.69 2.66 -4.18
CA ALA A 235 13.53 1.75 -3.05
C ALA A 235 12.46 0.68 -3.31
N PRO A 236 12.60 -0.52 -2.74
CA PRO A 236 11.49 -1.46 -2.63
C PRO A 236 10.40 -0.91 -1.70
N GLY A 237 9.18 -1.39 -1.89
CA GLY A 237 8.10 -1.15 -0.96
C GLY A 237 8.30 -1.93 0.34
N GLN A 238 7.78 -1.39 1.43
CA GLN A 238 7.81 -2.08 2.72
C GLN A 238 6.76 -3.20 2.76
N GLY A 239 7.02 -4.25 3.53
CA GLY A 239 6.00 -5.25 3.84
C GLY A 239 4.89 -4.69 4.73
N GLY A 240 3.69 -5.24 4.60
CA GLY A 240 2.56 -4.90 5.46
C GLY A 240 2.70 -5.55 6.84
N ALA A 241 2.17 -4.89 7.88
CA ALA A 241 2.11 -5.47 9.21
C ALA A 241 1.14 -6.66 9.25
N GLY A 242 1.43 -7.67 10.08
CA GLY A 242 0.47 -8.71 10.43
C GLY A 242 -0.67 -8.17 11.28
N GLY A 243 -1.85 -8.77 11.12
CA GLY A 243 -3.02 -8.44 11.93
C GLY A 243 -2.88 -8.97 13.37
N ALA A 244 -3.47 -8.26 14.32
CA ALA A 244 -3.50 -8.70 15.71
C ALA A 244 -4.33 -9.97 15.88
N ALA A 245 -3.98 -10.78 16.89
CA ALA A 245 -4.82 -11.87 17.34
C ALA A 245 -6.17 -11.38 17.87
N GLY A 246 -7.23 -12.14 17.60
CA GLY A 246 -8.50 -12.00 18.30
C GLY A 246 -8.37 -12.50 19.74
N GLN A 247 -9.06 -11.85 20.67
CA GLN A 247 -9.13 -12.31 22.06
C GLN A 247 -10.07 -13.53 22.16
N GLY A 248 -9.84 -14.40 23.13
CA GLY A 248 -10.80 -15.45 23.47
C GLY A 248 -12.09 -14.88 24.06
N GLY A 249 -13.21 -15.54 23.79
CA GLY A 249 -14.50 -15.22 24.39
C GLY A 249 -14.52 -15.57 25.88
N ALA A 250 -15.24 -14.78 26.67
CA ALA A 250 -15.43 -15.09 28.08
C ALA A 250 -16.23 -16.40 28.26
N GLY A 251 -15.98 -17.11 29.36
CA GLY A 251 -16.85 -18.22 29.78
C GLY A 251 -18.24 -17.72 30.19
N GLY A 252 -19.25 -18.57 30.03
CA GLY A 252 -20.58 -18.34 30.57
C GLY A 252 -20.60 -18.55 32.08
N THR A 253 -21.50 -17.87 32.78
CA THR A 253 -21.68 -18.05 34.23
C THR A 253 -22.43 -19.34 34.52
N GLY A 254 -22.15 -19.98 35.66
CA GLY A 254 -22.99 -21.08 36.16
C GLY A 254 -24.40 -20.60 36.53
N GLY A 255 -25.39 -21.47 36.38
CA GLY A 255 -26.75 -21.22 36.86
C GLY A 255 -26.87 -21.47 38.35
N SER A 256 -27.79 -20.79 39.02
CA SER A 256 -28.03 -20.98 40.46
C SER A 256 -28.74 -22.30 40.74
N GLY A 257 -28.35 -22.99 41.83
CA GLY A 257 -29.06 -24.14 42.37
C GLY A 257 -30.33 -23.76 43.13
N GLY A 258 -31.24 -24.72 43.28
CA GLY A 258 -32.40 -24.62 44.18
C GLY A 258 -32.06 -24.90 45.64
N HIS A 259 -33.09 -25.00 46.50
CA HIS A 259 -32.91 -25.28 47.93
C HIS A 259 -31.95 -26.44 48.20
N SER A 260 -30.90 -26.15 48.99
CA SER A 260 -29.84 -27.11 49.37
C SER A 260 -29.14 -27.81 48.21
N SER A 261 -29.22 -27.26 47.00
CA SER A 261 -28.61 -27.78 45.77
C SER A 261 -27.39 -26.95 45.36
N SER A 262 -26.52 -27.50 44.52
CA SER A 262 -25.30 -26.81 44.09
C SER A 262 -25.56 -25.86 42.91
N ASP A 263 -24.89 -24.71 42.93
CA ASP A 263 -24.74 -23.87 41.74
C ASP A 263 -23.92 -24.59 40.67
N GLY A 264 -24.14 -24.22 39.42
CA GLY A 264 -23.28 -24.62 38.33
C GLY A 264 -21.94 -23.89 38.36
N THR A 265 -20.92 -24.49 37.74
CA THR A 265 -19.60 -23.86 37.62
C THR A 265 -19.57 -22.86 36.47
N ASN A 266 -18.75 -21.81 36.58
CA ASN A 266 -18.46 -20.92 35.45
C ASN A 266 -17.63 -21.65 34.39
N GLY A 267 -17.84 -21.28 33.14
CA GLY A 267 -16.97 -21.67 32.03
C GLY A 267 -15.65 -20.90 32.04
N ASN A 268 -14.64 -21.44 31.37
CA ASN A 268 -13.37 -20.79 31.18
C ASN A 268 -13.41 -19.82 29.99
N THR A 269 -12.60 -18.77 30.06
CA THR A 269 -12.30 -17.90 28.90
C THR A 269 -11.56 -18.70 27.83
N GLY A 270 -11.93 -18.51 26.57
CA GLY A 270 -11.23 -19.09 25.43
C GLY A 270 -9.81 -18.57 25.30
N ALA A 271 -8.96 -19.30 24.59
CA ALA A 271 -7.61 -18.82 24.26
C ALA A 271 -7.66 -17.67 23.24
N SER A 272 -6.70 -16.75 23.30
CA SER A 272 -6.48 -15.80 22.19
C SER A 272 -6.02 -16.54 20.94
N GLY A 273 -6.30 -15.96 19.77
CA GLY A 273 -5.72 -16.40 18.51
C GLY A 273 -4.23 -16.08 18.42
N ASN A 274 -3.64 -16.36 17.26
CA ASN A 274 -2.27 -15.99 16.94
C ASN A 274 -2.23 -14.67 16.16
N THR A 275 -1.19 -13.87 16.41
CA THR A 275 -0.89 -12.69 15.58
C THR A 275 -0.41 -13.13 14.20
N GLY A 276 -0.83 -12.42 13.16
CA GLY A 276 -0.35 -12.65 11.80
C GLY A 276 1.12 -12.27 11.65
N ALA A 277 1.82 -12.92 10.73
CA ALA A 277 3.19 -12.55 10.40
C ALA A 277 3.24 -11.23 9.63
N ASN A 278 4.30 -10.43 9.82
CA ASN A 278 4.58 -9.28 8.95
C ASN A 278 5.02 -9.77 7.57
N GLY A 279 4.65 -9.03 6.53
CA GLY A 279 5.18 -9.23 5.19
C GLY A 279 6.63 -8.76 5.09
N ALA A 280 7.35 -9.30 4.11
CA ALA A 280 8.70 -8.85 3.80
C ALA A 280 8.66 -7.57 2.95
N SER A 281 9.67 -6.72 3.10
CA SER A 281 9.94 -5.68 2.10
C SER A 281 10.25 -6.30 0.74
N GLY A 282 10.05 -5.54 -0.33
CA GLY A 282 10.49 -5.93 -1.67
C GLY A 282 11.98 -6.27 -1.68
N ALA A 283 12.35 -7.25 -2.50
CA ALA A 283 13.69 -7.82 -2.51
C ALA A 283 14.72 -6.97 -3.28
N ALA A 284 14.26 -6.11 -4.20
CA ALA A 284 15.15 -5.39 -5.10
C ALA A 284 14.96 -3.87 -5.05
N TYR A 285 16.09 -3.18 -5.05
CA TYR A 285 16.16 -1.78 -5.43
C TYR A 285 16.27 -1.67 -6.95
N GLY A 286 15.70 -0.60 -7.50
CA GLY A 286 15.86 -0.23 -8.89
C GLY A 286 16.99 0.76 -9.10
N THR A 287 17.87 0.49 -10.06
CA THR A 287 18.90 1.47 -10.47
C THR A 287 18.23 2.71 -11.09
N PRO A 288 18.76 3.91 -10.88
CA PRO A 288 18.32 5.08 -11.63
C PRO A 288 18.57 4.88 -13.14
N PRO A 289 17.91 5.67 -14.01
CA PRO A 289 18.26 5.66 -15.41
C PRO A 289 19.73 6.05 -15.62
N GLN A 290 20.35 5.54 -16.68
CA GLN A 290 21.75 5.86 -16.98
C GLN A 290 21.82 7.06 -17.91
N LEU A 291 22.60 8.08 -17.53
CA LEU A 291 22.90 9.21 -18.42
C LEU A 291 24.00 8.81 -19.39
N MET A 292 23.69 8.89 -20.68
CA MET A 292 24.61 8.69 -21.79
C MET A 292 24.76 10.02 -22.52
N VAL A 293 25.97 10.57 -22.53
CA VAL A 293 26.27 11.82 -23.22
C VAL A 293 26.92 11.52 -24.55
N ALA A 294 26.40 12.11 -25.62
CA ALA A 294 26.91 11.91 -26.97
C ALA A 294 26.91 13.20 -27.78
N SER A 295 27.57 13.15 -28.94
CA SER A 295 27.67 14.28 -29.85
C SER A 295 26.38 14.49 -30.63
N TYR A 296 25.78 15.65 -30.43
CA TYR A 296 24.74 16.18 -31.30
C TYR A 296 25.39 17.02 -32.39
N LYS A 297 25.07 16.70 -33.64
CA LYS A 297 25.26 17.59 -34.78
C LYS A 297 23.87 18.08 -35.17
N ALA A 298 23.59 19.35 -34.90
CA ALA A 298 22.33 19.95 -35.36
C ALA A 298 22.21 19.73 -36.88
N PRO A 299 21.05 19.27 -37.38
CA PRO A 299 20.82 19.24 -38.82
C PRO A 299 21.02 20.65 -39.36
N SER A 300 21.72 20.76 -40.47
CA SER A 300 21.82 22.04 -41.18
C SER A 300 20.41 22.48 -41.61
N ASN A 301 20.14 23.79 -41.73
CA ASN A 301 18.84 24.28 -42.22
C ASN A 301 18.45 23.69 -43.59
N SER A 302 19.41 23.18 -44.37
CA SER A 302 19.20 22.44 -45.62
C SER A 302 18.67 21.01 -45.46
N GLU A 303 18.76 20.39 -44.28
CA GLU A 303 18.30 19.02 -43.99
C GLU A 303 16.89 19.00 -43.36
N LEU A 304 16.36 20.16 -42.96
CA LEU A 304 15.01 20.31 -42.39
C LEU A 304 13.92 20.60 -43.43
N GLN A 305 14.23 20.55 -44.74
CA GLN A 305 13.21 20.57 -45.78
C GLN A 305 12.49 19.22 -45.82
N ILE A 306 11.51 19.05 -44.93
CA ILE A 306 10.38 18.16 -45.19
C ILE A 306 9.67 18.80 -46.39
N GLU A 307 9.91 18.26 -47.57
CA GLU A 307 9.17 18.56 -48.79
C GLU A 307 7.71 18.14 -48.52
N VAL A 308 6.90 19.08 -48.02
CA VAL A 308 5.44 18.95 -48.04
C VAL A 308 5.04 19.07 -49.50
N ARG A 309 5.07 17.93 -50.21
CA ARG A 309 4.40 17.83 -51.50
C ARG A 309 2.91 17.92 -51.22
N SER A 310 2.35 19.06 -51.63
CA SER A 310 0.91 19.34 -51.72
C SER A 310 0.16 18.28 -52.51
#